data_AF-A0A1E5GJK0-F1
#
_entry.id   AF-A0A1E5GJK0-F1
#
_cell.length_a   1.000
_cell.length_b   1.000
_cell.length_c   1.000
_cell.angle_alpha   90.00
_cell.angle_beta   90.00
_cell.angle_gamma   90.00
#
_symmetry.space_group_name_H-M   'P 1'
#
loop_
_entity.id
_entity.type
_entity.pdbx_description
1 polymer ?
#
loop_
_entity_poly.entity_id
_entity_poly.type
_entity_poly.pdbx_seq_one_letter_code
_entity_poly.pdbx_strand_id
1 'polypeptide(L)' 'MVRKSFDRWKIQNTAFNKNLTFYVECDCGELAERAYLKYYFQCLDCGKKYVQKYGEYVEMKQSDG' A
#
# COMPACT_ATOMS: atom_id res chain seq x y z
N MET A 1 3.16 4.70 -12.80
CA MET A 1 3.83 3.40 -12.57
C MET A 1 2.98 2.61 -11.58
N VAL A 2 2.74 1.32 -11.83
CA VAL A 2 1.95 0.48 -10.91
C VAL A 2 2.80 0.22 -9.67
N ARG A 3 2.31 0.67 -8.51
CA ARG A 3 2.98 0.48 -7.22
C ARG A 3 3.04 -1.00 -6.85
N LYS A 4 4.22 -1.47 -6.42
CA LYS A 4 4.40 -2.87 -6.01
C LYS A 4 3.67 -3.15 -4.71
N SER A 5 3.23 -4.39 -4.55
CA SER A 5 2.63 -4.88 -3.32
C SER A 5 3.25 -6.20 -2.88
N PHE A 6 3.15 -6.50 -1.60
CA PHE A 6 3.86 -7.61 -0.97
C PHE A 6 2.95 -8.32 0.04
N ASP A 7 3.20 -9.60 0.23
CA ASP A 7 2.52 -10.43 1.23
C ASP A 7 3.07 -10.20 2.65
N ARG A 8 2.56 -10.97 3.64
CA ARG A 8 2.98 -10.87 5.04
C ARG A 8 4.46 -11.19 5.31
N TRP A 9 5.13 -11.83 4.36
CA TRP A 9 6.56 -12.17 4.42
C TRP A 9 7.43 -11.20 3.60
N LYS A 10 6.84 -10.09 3.12
CA LYS A 10 7.50 -9.08 2.28
C LYS A 10 7.95 -9.63 0.92
N ILE A 11 7.33 -10.70 0.45
CA ILE A 11 7.57 -11.23 -0.91
C ILE A 11 6.66 -10.47 -1.87
N GLN A 12 7.23 -10.01 -2.99
CA GLN A 12 6.48 -9.25 -3.98
C GLN A 12 5.34 -10.11 -4.56
N ASN A 13 4.14 -9.55 -4.55
CA ASN A 13 2.97 -10.18 -5.14
C ASN A 13 3.05 -10.19 -6.67
N THR A 14 2.56 -11.28 -7.24
CA THR A 14 2.27 -11.44 -8.66
C THR A 14 0.78 -11.14 -8.91
N ALA A 15 0.33 -11.21 -10.17
CA ALA A 15 -1.08 -10.98 -10.50
C ALA A 15 -2.04 -11.94 -9.76
N PHE A 16 -1.60 -13.14 -9.38
CA PHE A 16 -2.44 -14.17 -8.79
C PHE A 16 -2.70 -14.00 -7.28
N ASN A 17 -1.78 -13.37 -6.54
CA ASN A 17 -1.87 -13.23 -5.07
C ASN A 17 -2.04 -11.77 -4.60
N LYS A 18 -2.37 -10.84 -5.50
CA LYS A 18 -2.64 -9.43 -5.16
C LYS A 18 -3.68 -9.26 -4.03
N ASN A 19 -4.63 -10.19 -3.91
CA ASN A 19 -5.66 -10.17 -2.85
C ASN A 19 -5.10 -10.40 -1.43
N LEU A 20 -3.88 -10.96 -1.32
CA LEU A 20 -3.18 -11.22 -0.07
C LEU A 20 -2.14 -10.14 0.24
N THR A 21 -2.40 -8.89 -0.16
CA THR A 21 -1.47 -7.78 0.07
C THR A 21 -1.49 -7.33 1.54
N PHE A 22 -0.32 -7.34 2.17
CA PHE A 22 -0.06 -6.80 3.52
C PHE A 22 0.78 -5.52 3.49
N TYR A 23 1.63 -5.36 2.48
CA TYR A 23 2.45 -4.16 2.33
C TYR A 23 2.38 -3.60 0.90
N VAL A 24 2.59 -2.30 0.77
CA VAL A 24 2.75 -1.62 -0.53
C VAL A 24 3.99 -0.73 -0.51
N GLU A 25 4.63 -0.60 -1.67
CA GLU A 25 5.82 0.24 -1.85
C GLU A 25 5.50 1.71 -1.54
N CYS A 26 6.26 2.33 -0.65
CA CYS A 26 6.14 3.75 -0.34
C CYS A 26 7.16 4.55 -1.15
N ASP A 27 6.84 5.80 -1.47
CA ASP A 27 7.74 6.69 -2.21
C ASP A 27 9.02 7.05 -1.43
N CYS A 28 9.04 6.84 -0.11
CA CYS A 28 10.24 7.05 0.72
C CYS A 28 11.22 5.86 0.67
N GLY A 29 10.90 4.79 -0.07
CA GLY A 29 11.71 3.57 -0.16
C GLY A 29 11.32 2.47 0.83
N GLU A 30 10.51 2.81 1.84
CA GLU A 30 9.99 1.86 2.84
C GLU A 30 8.69 1.18 2.40
N LEU A 31 8.17 0.30 3.24
CA LEU A 31 6.90 -0.40 3.02
C LEU A 31 5.77 0.20 3.87
N ALA A 32 4.68 0.58 3.22
CA ALA A 32 3.45 0.95 3.90
C ALA A 32 2.65 -0.30 4.27
N GLU A 33 2.33 -0.45 5.55
CA GLU A 33 1.62 -1.62 6.11
C GLU A 33 0.11 -1.43 6.04
N ARG A 34 -0.61 -2.53 5.79
CA ARG A 34 -2.07 -2.56 5.85
C ARG A 34 -2.55 -2.21 7.25
N ALA A 35 -3.29 -1.12 7.38
CA ALA A 35 -3.86 -0.74 8.67
C ALA A 35 -4.95 -1.74 9.09
N TYR A 36 -4.83 -2.28 10.30
CA TYR A 36 -5.82 -3.20 10.87
C TYR A 36 -7.22 -2.55 10.89
N LEU A 37 -8.23 -3.27 10.40
CA LEU A 37 -9.63 -2.82 10.25
C LEU A 37 -9.86 -1.63 9.31
N LYS A 38 -8.84 -1.10 8.64
CA LYS A 38 -8.98 0.02 7.72
C LYS A 38 -8.66 -0.41 6.29
N TYR A 39 -9.36 0.17 5.32
CA TYR A 39 -9.16 -0.11 3.89
C TYR A 39 -8.01 0.70 3.27
N TYR A 40 -6.96 0.98 4.06
CA TYR A 40 -5.77 1.72 3.61
C TYR A 40 -4.47 1.10 4.14
N PHE A 41 -3.37 1.46 3.48
CA PHE A 41 -2.00 1.16 3.87
C PHE A 41 -1.35 2.44 4.38
N GLN A 42 -0.50 2.35 5.38
CA GLN A 42 0.19 3.50 5.96
C GLN A 42 1.68 3.21 6.13
N CYS A 43 2.51 4.11 5.62
CA CYS A 43 3.92 4.12 5.94
C CYS A 43 4.11 4.77 7.30
N LEU A 44 4.81 4.08 8.20
CA LEU A 44 5.09 4.60 9.55
C LEU A 44 6.20 5.66 9.53
N ASP A 45 7.11 5.59 8.56
CA ASP A 45 8.26 6.51 8.45
C ASP A 45 7.86 7.89 7.92
N CYS A 46 7.11 7.95 6.83
CA CYS A 46 6.73 9.23 6.20
C CYS A 46 5.25 9.59 6.38
N GLY A 47 4.46 8.74 7.05
CA GLY A 47 3.04 8.99 7.34
C GLY A 47 2.09 8.92 6.14
N LYS A 48 2.60 8.70 4.92
CA LYS A 48 1.78 8.59 3.70
C LYS A 48 0.81 7.43 3.80
N LYS A 49 -0.39 7.63 3.24
CA LYS A 49 -1.45 6.63 3.18
C LYS A 49 -1.76 6.27 1.75
N TYR A 50 -2.08 5.01 1.51
CA TYR A 50 -2.41 4.47 0.20
C TYR A 50 -3.70 3.67 0.24
N VAL A 51 -4.52 3.79 -0.79
CA VAL A 51 -5.78 3.05 -0.94
C VAL A 51 -5.78 2.29 -2.26
N GLN A 52 -6.51 1.18 -2.31
CA GLN A 52 -6.69 0.44 -3.56
C GLN A 52 -7.79 1.11 -4.41
N LYS A 53 -7.45 1.50 -5.65
CA LYS A 53 -8.40 1.99 -6.66
C LYS A 53 -8.11 1.27 -7.97
N TYR A 54 -9.14 0.66 -8.57
CA TYR A 54 -9.03 -0.05 -9.86
C TYR A 54 -7.87 -1.08 -9.92
N GLY A 55 -7.58 -1.77 -8.82
CA GLY A 55 -6.51 -2.78 -8.75
C GLY A 55 -5.08 -2.22 -8.59
N GLU A 56 -4.96 -0.91 -8.39
CA GLU A 56 -3.71 -0.19 -8.12
C GLU A 56 -3.72 0.45 -6.73
N TYR A 57 -2.54 0.71 -6.16
CA TYR A 57 -2.39 1.40 -4.88
C TYR A 57 -2.00 2.86 -5.13
N VAL A 58 -2.90 3.77 -4.78
CA VAL A 58 -2.73 5.21 -5.01
C VAL A 58 -2.61 5.97 -3.68
N GLU A 59 -1.79 7.03 -3.67
CA GLU A 59 -1.64 7.88 -2.50
C GLU A 59 -2.96 8.59 -2.19
N MET A 60 -3.39 8.53 -0.93
CA MET A 60 -4.52 9.25 -0.42
C MET A 60 -4.05 10.66 -0.05
N LYS A 61 -4.14 11.59 -0.99
CA LYS A 61 -3.98 13.02 -0.70
C LYS A 61 -5.14 13.42 0.19
N GLN A 62 -4.87 13.89 1.41
CA GLN A 62 -5.89 14.61 2.17
C GLN A 62 -6.24 15.83 1.31
N SER A 63 -7.51 15.94 0.90
CA SER A 63 -8.02 17.19 0.35
C SER A 63 -7.95 18.21 1.48
N ASP A 64 -7.02 19.15 1.36
CA ASP A 64 -6.99 20.38 2.16
C ASP A 64 -8.37 21.05 2.01
N GLY A 65 -9.17 20.96 3.07
CA GLY A 65 -10.46 21.61 3.21
C GLY A 65 -10.47 22.40 4.50
#